data_AF-A0A1G7Y132-F1
#
_entry.id   AF-A0A1G7Y132-F1
#
_cell.length_a   1.000
_cell.length_b   1.000
_cell.length_c   1.000
_cell.angle_alpha   90.00
_cell.angle_beta   90.00
_cell.angle_gamma   90.00
#
_symmetry.space_group_name_H-M   'P 1'
#
loop_
_entity.id
_entity.type
_entity.pdbx_description
1 polymer ?
#
loop_
_entity_poly.entity_id
_entity_poly.type
_entity_poly.pdbx_seq_one_letter_code
_entity_poly.pdbx_strand_id
1 'polypeptide(L)'
;MTNRRILLISLVGFLIFGLLLGGKYIYQKQWVDVTILSQSQEIPGVVSAKVESHNGLKEMVVKTNQLTNLRQACQILKKVAENVPIRFIDSRNQTLERVLGQMQFAVQEGIASGNFTVMAQNLRTQAENEDVNLELEMDSDAIYLILNQGPAQLIEVIERNGQGEFLSSEKDMG
;
A
#
# COMPACT_ATOMS: atom_id res chain seq x y z
N MET A 1 46.71 29.50 25.42
CA MET A 1 46.63 28.01 25.42
C MET A 1 45.19 27.49 25.50
N THR A 2 44.28 28.12 26.27
CA THR A 2 42.88 27.67 26.48
C THR A 2 42.00 27.72 25.23
N ASN A 3 42.10 28.77 24.41
CA ASN A 3 41.25 28.95 23.22
C ASN A 3 41.48 27.88 22.14
N ARG A 4 42.71 27.38 21.99
CA ARG A 4 43.06 26.33 21.03
C ARG A 4 42.51 24.96 21.43
N ARG A 5 42.42 24.70 22.74
CA ARG A 5 41.83 23.46 23.29
C ARG A 5 40.32 23.47 23.12
N ILE A 6 39.66 24.61 23.36
CA ILE A 6 38.21 24.77 23.15
C ILE A 6 37.84 24.62 21.66
N LEU A 7 38.63 25.21 20.75
CA LEU A 7 38.44 25.04 19.30
C LEU A 7 38.56 23.58 18.85
N LEU A 8 39.56 22.85 19.36
CA LEU A 8 39.75 21.43 19.06
C LEU A 8 38.59 20.57 19.59
N ILE A 9 38.15 20.81 20.82
CA ILE A 9 37.02 20.08 21.43
C ILE A 9 35.72 20.35 20.64
N SER A 10 35.48 21.61 20.26
CA SER A 10 34.31 21.99 19.45
C SER A 10 34.34 21.34 18.06
N LEU A 11 35.50 21.33 17.39
CA LEU A 11 35.68 20.67 16.09
C LEU A 11 35.39 19.18 16.17
N VAL A 12 35.95 18.49 17.16
CA VAL A 12 35.74 17.04 17.37
C VAL A 12 34.27 16.74 17.71
N GLY A 13 33.65 17.57 18.57
CA GLY A 13 32.23 17.46 18.89
C GLY A 13 31.33 17.61 17.66
N PHE A 14 31.62 18.58 16.80
CA PHE A 14 30.88 18.79 15.55
C PHE A 14 31.05 17.63 14.56
N LEU A 15 32.26 17.06 14.50
CA LEU A 15 32.57 15.91 13.63
C LEU A 15 31.83 14.65 14.07
N ILE A 16 31.78 14.38 15.38
CA ILE A 16 31.01 13.28 15.97
C ILE A 16 29.51 13.50 15.75
N PHE A 17 29.01 14.73 15.97
CA PHE A 17 27.60 15.06 15.76
C PHE A 17 27.18 14.91 14.28
N GLY A 18 28.04 15.34 13.36
CA GLY A 18 27.86 15.13 11.92
C GLY A 18 27.85 13.65 11.53
N LEU A 19 28.74 12.85 12.13
CA LEU A 19 28.77 11.39 11.93
C LEU A 19 27.53 10.69 12.48
N LEU A 20 27.05 11.08 13.66
CA LEU A 20 25.85 10.50 14.26
C LEU A 20 24.58 10.88 13.47
N LEU A 21 24.47 12.13 13.02
CA LEU A 21 23.34 12.57 12.19
C LEU A 21 23.39 11.97 10.78
N GLY A 22 24.56 11.96 10.14
CA GLY A 22 24.76 11.36 8.83
C GLY A 22 24.53 9.85 8.83
N GLY A 23 25.05 9.16 9.86
CA GLY A 23 24.84 7.74 10.07
C GLY A 23 23.36 7.40 10.30
N LYS A 24 22.66 8.16 11.15
CA LYS A 24 21.22 7.97 11.39
C LYS A 24 20.39 8.16 10.12
N TYR A 25 20.69 9.18 9.32
CA TYR A 25 19.96 9.46 8.09
C TYR A 25 20.13 8.37 7.03
N ILE A 26 21.36 7.88 6.84
CA ILE A 26 21.66 6.79 5.91
C ILE A 26 21.04 5.48 6.40
N TYR A 27 21.17 5.17 7.69
CA TYR A 27 20.63 3.95 8.28
C TYR A 27 19.11 3.88 8.16
N GLN A 28 18.39 4.96 8.48
CA GLN A 28 16.92 4.97 8.41
C GLN A 28 16.37 4.87 6.98
N LYS A 29 17.06 5.42 5.97
CA LYS A 29 16.53 5.39 4.60
C LYS A 29 16.85 4.07 3.89
N GLN A 30 18.11 3.62 3.92
CA GLN A 30 18.51 2.44 3.14
C GLN A 30 18.11 1.11 3.79
N TRP A 31 18.13 0.97 5.12
CA TRP A 31 17.77 -0.31 5.74
C TRP A 31 16.27 -0.59 5.73
N VAL A 32 15.45 0.46 5.89
CA VAL A 32 13.98 0.35 5.83
C VAL A 32 13.56 -0.10 4.43
N ASP A 33 14.04 0.56 3.38
CA ASP A 33 13.71 0.19 2.00
C ASP A 33 14.15 -1.25 1.65
N VAL A 34 15.33 -1.70 2.11
CA VAL A 34 15.84 -3.05 1.83
C VAL A 34 15.06 -4.13 2.58
N THR A 35 14.66 -3.88 3.82
CA THR A 35 13.89 -4.84 4.64
C THR A 35 12.45 -4.94 4.16
N ILE A 36 11.84 -3.81 3.80
CA ILE A 36 10.50 -3.78 3.21
C ILE A 36 10.51 -4.53 1.87
N LEU A 37 11.54 -4.33 1.04
CA LEU A 37 11.67 -5.02 -0.24
C LEU A 37 11.82 -6.54 -0.06
N SER A 38 12.64 -7.00 0.88
CA SER A 38 12.83 -8.45 1.07
C SER A 38 11.59 -9.15 1.61
N GLN A 39 10.88 -8.54 2.57
CA GLN A 39 9.65 -9.12 3.15
C GLN A 39 8.45 -9.03 2.21
N SER A 40 8.38 -8.00 1.37
CA SER A 40 7.30 -7.84 0.39
C SER A 40 7.46 -8.75 -0.83
N GLN A 41 8.69 -9.11 -1.23
CA GLN A 41 8.95 -10.07 -2.31
C GLN A 41 8.51 -11.50 -1.98
N GLU A 42 8.34 -11.84 -0.70
CA GLU A 42 7.77 -13.12 -0.28
C GLU A 42 6.26 -13.21 -0.57
N ILE A 43 5.60 -12.06 -0.83
CA ILE A 43 4.18 -11.99 -1.16
C ILE A 43 4.00 -12.21 -2.68
N PRO A 44 3.33 -13.30 -3.10
CA PRO A 44 3.14 -13.59 -4.53
C PRO A 44 2.44 -12.44 -5.26
N GLY A 45 3.09 -11.89 -6.27
CA GLY A 45 2.55 -10.80 -7.11
C GLY A 45 2.81 -9.39 -6.59
N VAL A 46 3.57 -9.22 -5.50
CA VAL A 46 4.17 -7.92 -5.14
C VAL A 46 5.51 -7.78 -5.86
N VAL A 47 5.66 -6.70 -6.64
CA VAL A 47 6.88 -6.39 -7.40
C VAL A 47 7.85 -5.58 -6.55
N SER A 48 7.31 -4.61 -5.80
CA SER A 48 8.10 -3.79 -4.89
C SER A 48 7.20 -3.11 -3.86
N ALA A 49 7.70 -2.93 -2.64
CA ALA A 49 7.11 -2.03 -1.65
C ALA A 49 8.17 -1.05 -1.15
N LYS A 50 7.83 0.24 -1.06
CA LYS A 50 8.72 1.30 -0.59
C LYS A 50 7.94 2.36 0.18
N VAL A 51 8.58 3.00 1.16
CA VAL A 51 7.99 4.14 1.85
C VAL A 51 8.47 5.42 1.19
N GLU A 52 7.54 6.15 0.57
CA GLU A 52 7.82 7.39 -0.12
C GLU A 52 7.08 8.56 0.55
N SER A 53 7.55 9.78 0.31
CA SER A 53 6.88 10.98 0.79
C SER A 53 6.16 11.63 -0.38
N HIS A 54 4.83 11.57 -0.38
CA HIS A 54 3.98 12.17 -1.39
C HIS A 54 3.23 13.37 -0.79
N ASN A 55 3.40 14.56 -1.37
CA ASN A 55 2.82 15.81 -0.86
C ASN A 55 3.10 16.11 0.63
N GLY A 56 4.26 15.67 1.14
CA GLY A 56 4.66 15.87 2.54
C GLY A 56 4.08 14.85 3.53
N LEU A 57 3.25 13.91 3.06
CA LEU A 57 2.78 12.76 3.83
C LEU A 57 3.60 11.52 3.45
N LYS A 58 3.92 10.68 4.43
CA LYS A 58 4.56 9.39 4.15
C LYS A 58 3.48 8.38 3.77
N GLU A 59 3.71 7.62 2.71
CA GLU A 59 2.87 6.49 2.30
C GLU A 59 3.75 5.31 1.85
N MET A 60 3.29 4.09 2.07
CA MET A 60 3.90 2.88 1.52
C MET A 60 3.31 2.61 0.14
N VAL A 61 4.12 2.75 -0.90
CA VAL A 61 3.73 2.49 -2.28
C VAL A 61 4.08 1.04 -2.61
N VAL A 62 3.06 0.24 -2.94
CA VAL A 62 3.18 -1.19 -3.24
C VAL A 62 2.83 -1.43 -4.71
N LYS A 63 3.83 -1.68 -5.54
CA LYS A 63 3.65 -2.04 -6.94
C LYS A 63 3.38 -3.53 -7.06
N THR A 64 2.35 -3.88 -7.80
CA THR A 64 1.87 -5.27 -7.94
C THR A 64 1.84 -5.72 -9.39
N ASN A 65 1.97 -7.01 -9.60
CA ASN A 65 1.76 -7.67 -10.88
C ASN A 65 1.13 -9.04 -10.61
N GLN A 66 -0.15 -9.20 -10.96
CA GLN A 66 -0.89 -10.45 -10.77
C GLN A 66 -0.89 -10.89 -9.29
N LEU A 67 -1.15 -9.96 -8.38
CA LEU A 67 -1.35 -10.23 -6.95
C LEU A 67 -2.58 -11.12 -6.74
N THR A 68 -2.47 -12.05 -5.79
CA THR A 68 -3.58 -12.91 -5.34
C THR A 68 -3.59 -12.94 -3.81
N ASN A 69 -4.71 -13.37 -3.21
CA ASN A 69 -4.90 -13.42 -1.76
C ASN A 69 -4.65 -12.05 -1.11
N LEU A 70 -5.32 -11.01 -1.63
CA LEU A 70 -5.10 -9.61 -1.24
C LEU A 70 -5.22 -9.40 0.27
N ARG A 71 -6.14 -10.09 0.94
CA ARG A 71 -6.30 -10.01 2.40
C ARG A 71 -5.02 -10.44 3.13
N GLN A 72 -4.44 -11.57 2.74
CA GLN A 72 -3.19 -12.05 3.34
C GLN A 72 -2.03 -11.11 3.04
N ALA A 73 -1.93 -10.62 1.80
CA ALA A 73 -0.93 -9.62 1.42
C ALA A 73 -1.04 -8.37 2.30
N CYS A 74 -2.24 -7.84 2.50
CA CYS A 74 -2.49 -6.69 3.36
C CYS A 74 -2.07 -6.94 4.81
N GLN A 75 -2.36 -8.12 5.38
CA GLN A 75 -1.96 -8.46 6.75
C GLN A 75 -0.43 -8.50 6.94
N ILE A 76 0.31 -8.93 5.91
CA ILE A 76 1.78 -8.92 5.93
C ILE A 76 2.27 -7.48 5.77
N LEU A 77 1.78 -6.75 4.77
CA LEU A 77 2.17 -5.37 4.49
C LEU A 77 1.91 -4.43 5.67
N LYS A 78 0.78 -4.57 6.38
CA LYS A 78 0.47 -3.79 7.59
C LYS A 78 1.54 -3.93 8.68
N LYS A 79 2.11 -5.12 8.85
CA LYS A 79 3.19 -5.36 9.85
C LYS A 79 4.49 -4.67 9.44
N VAL A 80 4.72 -4.54 8.14
CA VAL A 80 5.92 -3.97 7.54
C VAL A 80 5.81 -2.44 7.41
N ALA A 81 4.60 -1.90 7.30
CA ALA A 81 4.34 -0.48 7.06
C ALA A 81 4.48 0.43 8.30
N GLU A 82 4.64 -0.13 9.51
CA GLU A 82 4.86 0.63 10.76
C GLU A 82 3.87 1.82 10.97
N ASN A 83 2.58 1.63 10.62
CA ASN A 83 1.50 2.65 10.66
C ASN A 83 1.57 3.74 9.58
N VAL A 84 2.30 3.51 8.50
CA VAL A 84 2.24 4.34 7.30
C VAL A 84 1.11 3.82 6.40
N PRO A 85 0.23 4.70 5.86
CA PRO A 85 -0.85 4.27 4.98
C PRO A 85 -0.30 3.62 3.71
N ILE A 86 -0.98 2.57 3.24
CA ILE A 86 -0.56 1.74 2.10
C ILE A 86 -1.35 2.13 0.86
N ARG A 87 -0.66 2.35 -0.27
CA ARG A 87 -1.24 2.58 -1.59
C ARG A 87 -0.76 1.49 -2.54
N PHE A 88 -1.70 0.83 -3.21
CA PHE A 88 -1.38 -0.11 -4.28
C PHE A 88 -1.23 0.60 -5.62
N ILE A 89 -0.22 0.20 -6.40
CA ILE A 89 0.00 0.61 -7.78
C ILE A 89 -0.24 -0.61 -8.67
N ASP A 90 -1.31 -0.56 -9.47
CA ASP A 90 -1.81 -1.68 -10.26
C ASP A 90 -1.80 -1.40 -11.77
N SER A 91 -2.08 -2.43 -12.58
CA SER A 91 -2.06 -2.37 -14.03
C SER A 91 -3.47 -2.26 -14.64
N ARG A 92 -4.35 -1.46 -14.03
CA ARG A 92 -5.76 -1.38 -14.45
C ARG A 92 -5.93 -0.86 -15.89
N ASN A 93 -6.96 -1.36 -16.55
CA ASN A 93 -7.43 -0.84 -17.83
C ASN A 93 -8.77 -0.09 -17.66
N GLN A 94 -9.26 0.54 -18.72
CA GLN A 94 -10.50 1.32 -18.69
C GLN A 94 -11.74 0.47 -18.38
N THR A 95 -11.75 -0.81 -18.75
CA THR A 95 -12.84 -1.74 -18.42
C THR A 95 -12.90 -1.97 -16.91
N LEU A 96 -11.76 -2.26 -16.28
CA LEU A 96 -11.68 -2.49 -14.84
C LEU A 96 -12.08 -1.23 -14.04
N GLU A 97 -11.66 -0.04 -14.48
CA GLU A 97 -12.06 1.23 -13.86
C GLU A 97 -13.58 1.44 -13.90
N ARG A 98 -14.20 1.16 -15.06
CA ARG A 98 -15.64 1.28 -15.24
C ARG A 98 -16.41 0.26 -14.40
N VAL A 99 -15.95 -0.99 -14.36
CA VAL A 99 -16.55 -2.05 -13.54
C VAL A 99 -16.48 -1.68 -12.06
N LEU A 100 -15.31 -1.25 -11.58
CA LEU A 100 -15.18 -0.77 -10.20
C LEU A 100 -16.14 0.38 -9.90
N GLY A 101 -16.27 1.35 -10.81
CA GLY A 101 -17.20 2.47 -10.66
C GLY A 101 -18.67 2.04 -10.51
N GLN A 102 -19.09 0.98 -11.18
CA GLN A 102 -20.44 0.41 -11.02
C GLN A 102 -20.57 -0.37 -9.70
N MET A 103 -19.52 -1.10 -9.33
CA MET A 103 -19.46 -1.90 -8.11
C MET A 103 -19.55 -1.04 -6.84
N GLN A 104 -19.06 0.20 -6.88
CA GLN A 104 -19.08 1.12 -5.74
C GLN A 104 -20.47 1.26 -5.10
N PHE A 105 -21.55 1.31 -5.88
CA PHE A 105 -22.90 1.42 -5.32
C PHE A 105 -23.26 0.23 -4.45
N ALA A 106 -23.01 -0.99 -4.93
CA ALA A 106 -23.29 -2.21 -4.19
C ALA A 106 -22.39 -2.31 -2.94
N VAL A 107 -21.13 -1.88 -3.04
CA VAL A 107 -20.22 -1.85 -1.88
C VAL A 107 -20.73 -0.89 -0.81
N GLN A 108 -21.07 0.35 -1.19
CA GLN A 108 -21.54 1.35 -0.23
C GLN A 108 -22.88 0.95 0.40
N GLU A 109 -23.80 0.37 -0.39
CA GLU A 109 -25.04 -0.21 0.14
C GLU A 109 -24.75 -1.35 1.12
N GLY A 110 -23.82 -2.25 0.79
CA GLY A 110 -23.41 -3.37 1.66
C GLY A 110 -22.84 -2.88 2.99
N ILE A 111 -21.99 -1.86 2.96
CA ILE A 111 -21.43 -1.21 4.16
C ILE A 111 -22.53 -0.57 5.00
N ALA A 112 -23.43 0.20 4.38
CA ALA A 112 -24.47 0.95 5.09
C ALA A 112 -25.58 0.07 5.66
N SER A 113 -25.97 -0.99 4.94
CA SER A 113 -27.07 -1.88 5.32
C SER A 113 -26.61 -3.12 6.11
N GLY A 114 -25.33 -3.47 6.04
CA GLY A 114 -24.80 -4.73 6.55
C GLY A 114 -25.10 -5.95 5.68
N ASN A 115 -25.77 -5.79 4.53
CA ASN A 115 -26.17 -6.89 3.64
C ASN A 115 -25.02 -7.36 2.72
N PHE A 116 -23.90 -7.81 3.32
CA PHE A 116 -22.68 -8.16 2.59
C PHE A 116 -22.83 -9.35 1.62
N THR A 117 -23.74 -10.29 1.90
CA THR A 117 -24.00 -11.42 0.99
C THR A 117 -24.66 -10.96 -0.31
N VAL A 118 -25.59 -10.00 -0.23
CA VAL A 118 -26.26 -9.40 -1.40
C VAL A 118 -25.26 -8.57 -2.19
N MET A 119 -24.45 -7.75 -1.50
CA MET A 119 -23.33 -7.03 -2.11
C MET A 119 -22.42 -7.99 -2.90
N ALA A 120 -21.96 -9.07 -2.28
CA ALA A 120 -21.07 -10.03 -2.93
C ALA A 120 -21.68 -10.68 -4.18
N GLN A 121 -22.99 -10.99 -4.15
CA GLN A 121 -23.69 -11.53 -5.31
C GLN A 121 -23.78 -10.50 -6.44
N ASN A 122 -24.15 -9.25 -6.12
CA ASN A 122 -24.24 -8.17 -7.10
C ASN A 122 -22.89 -7.89 -7.76
N LEU A 123 -21.80 -7.85 -6.97
CA LEU A 123 -20.45 -7.66 -7.46
C LEU A 123 -20.05 -8.78 -8.45
N ARG A 124 -20.29 -10.05 -8.10
CA ARG A 124 -19.99 -11.18 -9.01
C ARG A 124 -20.74 -11.06 -10.32
N THR A 125 -22.04 -10.78 -10.29
CA THR A 125 -22.85 -10.59 -11.50
C THR A 125 -22.35 -9.43 -12.36
N GLN A 126 -21.95 -8.30 -11.75
CA GLN A 126 -21.38 -7.17 -12.49
C GLN A 126 -20.04 -7.51 -13.16
N ALA A 127 -19.18 -8.26 -12.48
CA ALA A 127 -17.91 -8.74 -13.04
C ALA A 127 -18.13 -9.73 -14.20
N GLU A 128 -19.03 -10.72 -14.01
CA GLU A 128 -19.36 -11.73 -15.03
C GLU A 128 -19.92 -11.11 -16.32
N ASN A 129 -20.76 -10.08 -16.21
CA ASN A 129 -21.34 -9.38 -17.36
C ASN A 129 -20.29 -8.69 -18.26
N GLU A 130 -19.10 -8.45 -17.74
CA GLU A 130 -18.03 -7.69 -18.40
C GLU A 130 -16.78 -8.55 -18.67
N ASP A 131 -16.91 -9.87 -18.51
CA ASP A 131 -15.81 -10.84 -18.64
C ASP A 131 -14.59 -10.47 -17.77
N VAL A 132 -14.89 -10.06 -16.53
CA VAL A 132 -13.90 -9.70 -15.51
C VAL A 132 -13.94 -10.76 -14.40
N ASN A 133 -12.77 -11.28 -14.03
CA ASN A 133 -12.67 -12.18 -12.89
C ASN A 133 -12.56 -11.37 -11.59
N LEU A 134 -13.43 -11.66 -10.62
CA LEU A 134 -13.49 -11.00 -9.32
C LEU A 134 -12.97 -11.94 -8.21
N GLU A 135 -11.93 -11.51 -7.51
CA GLU A 135 -11.55 -12.04 -6.20
C GLU A 135 -12.09 -11.10 -5.12
N LEU A 136 -12.95 -11.60 -4.25
CA LEU A 136 -13.61 -10.82 -3.21
C LEU A 136 -13.45 -11.53 -1.86
N GLU A 137 -12.78 -10.86 -0.94
CA GLU A 137 -12.65 -11.27 0.46
C GLU A 137 -13.08 -10.13 1.39
N MET A 138 -13.39 -10.45 2.64
CA MET A 138 -13.75 -9.46 3.66
C MET A 138 -13.39 -9.98 5.03
N ASP A 139 -12.99 -9.08 5.93
CA ASP A 139 -12.91 -9.33 7.37
C ASP A 139 -13.57 -8.18 8.17
N SER A 140 -13.25 -8.06 9.46
CA SER A 140 -13.81 -7.01 10.32
C SER A 140 -13.38 -5.60 9.91
N ASP A 141 -12.26 -5.47 9.21
CA ASP A 141 -11.56 -4.20 9.03
C ASP A 141 -11.80 -3.66 7.61
N ALA A 142 -11.76 -4.53 6.60
CA ALA A 142 -11.88 -4.12 5.20
C ALA A 142 -12.57 -5.14 4.29
N ILE A 143 -12.98 -4.65 3.12
CA ILE A 143 -13.36 -5.42 1.94
C ILE A 143 -12.18 -5.38 0.97
N TYR A 144 -11.75 -6.55 0.50
CA TYR A 144 -10.61 -6.75 -0.38
C TYR A 144 -11.11 -7.18 -1.74
N LEU A 145 -10.79 -6.41 -2.78
CA LEU A 145 -11.30 -6.62 -4.13
C LEU A 145 -10.13 -6.63 -5.12
N ILE A 146 -10.06 -7.70 -5.93
CA ILE A 146 -9.19 -7.75 -7.11
C ILE A 146 -10.06 -8.02 -8.33
N LEU A 147 -9.89 -7.19 -9.37
CA LEU A 147 -10.44 -7.43 -10.69
C LEU A 147 -9.33 -7.79 -11.65
N ASN A 148 -9.49 -8.89 -12.38
CA ASN A 148 -8.54 -9.34 -13.38
C ASN A 148 -9.19 -9.42 -14.75
N GLN A 149 -8.52 -8.90 -15.77
CA GLN A 149 -8.91 -9.06 -17.17
C GLN A 149 -7.65 -9.22 -18.05
N GLY A 150 -7.36 -10.46 -18.43
CA GLY A 150 -6.12 -10.80 -19.11
C GLY A 150 -4.90 -10.38 -18.27
N PRO A 151 -3.96 -9.57 -18.79
CA PRO A 151 -2.80 -9.09 -18.04
C PRO A 151 -3.11 -7.89 -17.12
N ALA A 152 -4.28 -7.26 -17.27
CA ALA A 152 -4.67 -6.10 -16.47
C ALA A 152 -5.23 -6.55 -15.12
N GLN A 153 -4.84 -5.84 -14.06
CA GLN A 153 -5.31 -6.08 -12.71
C GLN A 153 -5.63 -4.75 -12.04
N LEU A 154 -6.77 -4.70 -11.34
CA LEU A 154 -7.17 -3.60 -10.46
C LEU A 154 -7.29 -4.14 -9.04
N ILE A 155 -6.72 -3.45 -8.07
CA ILE A 155 -6.77 -3.80 -6.65
C ILE A 155 -7.47 -2.68 -5.90
N GLU A 156 -8.42 -2.99 -5.02
CA GLU A 156 -9.00 -2.01 -4.11
C GLU A 156 -9.16 -2.61 -2.72
N VAL A 157 -8.76 -1.84 -1.70
CA VAL A 157 -8.99 -2.16 -0.29
C VAL A 157 -9.90 -1.09 0.29
N ILE A 158 -11.09 -1.50 0.70
CA ILE A 158 -12.15 -0.59 1.15
C ILE A 158 -12.34 -0.80 2.64
N GLU A 159 -11.88 0.16 3.43
CA GLU A 159 -12.00 0.11 4.88
C GLU A 159 -13.44 0.28 5.33
N ARG A 160 -13.85 -0.50 6.32
CA ARG A 160 -15.20 -0.46 6.88
C ARG A 160 -15.35 0.58 7.99
N ASN A 161 -14.24 0.94 8.65
CA ASN A 161 -14.23 1.80 9.83
C ASN A 161 -13.41 3.11 9.64
N GLY A 162 -12.89 3.37 8.43
CA GLY A 162 -12.17 4.61 8.10
C GLY A 162 -10.92 4.84 8.96
N GLN A 163 -10.11 3.82 9.13
CA GLN A 163 -8.88 3.82 9.93
C GLN A 163 -7.75 4.60 9.23
N GLY A 164 -7.81 4.75 7.91
CA GLY A 164 -6.81 5.43 7.08
C GLY A 164 -5.52 4.64 6.91
N GLU A 165 -5.57 3.31 7.03
CA GLU A 165 -4.46 2.40 6.79
C GLU A 165 -4.25 2.13 5.30
N PHE A 166 -5.30 2.22 4.48
CA PHE A 166 -5.26 2.02 3.04
C PHE A 166 -5.74 3.28 2.31
N LEU A 167 -4.97 3.68 1.30
CA LEU A 167 -5.31 4.74 0.36
C LEU A 167 -5.89 4.10 -0.90
N SER A 168 -6.71 4.87 -1.63
CA SER A 168 -7.19 4.46 -2.95
C SER A 168 -6.02 4.10 -3.85
N SER A 169 -6.13 2.94 -4.48
CA SER A 169 -5.09 2.44 -5.38
C SER A 169 -4.99 3.31 -6.63
N GLU A 170 -3.80 3.35 -7.22
CA GLU A 170 -3.51 4.14 -8.41
C GLU A 170 -3.03 3.24 -9.55
N LYS A 171 -3.23 3.73 -10.77
CA LYS A 171 -2.76 3.08 -11.98
C LYS A 171 -1.27 3.33 -12.17
N ASP A 172 -0.53 2.28 -12.50
CA ASP A 172 0.86 2.35 -12.94
C ASP A 172 0.95 3.17 -14.24
N MET A 173 1.67 4.31 -14.20
CA MET A 173 1.79 5.22 -15.35
C MET A 173 2.95 4.87 -16.30
N GLY A 174 3.73 3.82 -16.00
CA GLY A 174 4.87 3.38 -16.81
C GLY A 174 6.18 4.01 -16.40
#